data_AF-A0A954PBG0-F1
#
_entry.id   AF-A0A954PBG0-F1
#
_cell.length_a   1.000
_cell.length_b   1.000
_cell.length_c   1.000
_cell.angle_alpha   90.00
_cell.angle_beta   90.00
_cell.angle_gamma   90.00
#
_symmetry.space_group_name_H-M   'P 1'
#
loop_
_entity.id
_entity.type
_entity.pdbx_description
1 polymer ?
#
loop_
_entity_poly.entity_id
_entity_poly.type
_entity_poly.pdbx_seq_one_letter_code
_entity_poly.pdbx_strand_id
1 'polypeptide(L)'
;MKQLVELQQHAEEFKKLNAELIFVFREEQAGVDGLKQIRDKRKTTFTLTLDLDKKSSKMYSPEKMTFDNFVLDSSGTVRLIVDGTLTTRAKAEQLLKVLKEIETEKSKPKAE
;
A
#
# COMPACT_ATOMS: atom_id res chain seq x y z
N MET A 1 -11.16 8.25 -3.86
CA MET A 1 -9.71 8.06 -4.11
C MET A 1 -9.58 7.19 -5.35
N LYS A 2 -8.94 7.68 -6.43
CA LYS A 2 -8.82 6.91 -7.70
C LYS A 2 -7.88 5.70 -7.54
N GLN A 3 -6.83 5.85 -6.74
CA GLN A 3 -5.83 4.82 -6.46
C GLN A 3 -6.42 3.52 -5.89
N LEU A 4 -7.34 3.60 -4.90
CA LEU A 4 -7.98 2.40 -4.34
C LEU A 4 -8.76 1.60 -5.39
N VAL A 5 -9.46 2.30 -6.29
CA VAL A 5 -10.26 1.65 -7.35
C VAL A 5 -9.33 1.01 -8.38
N GLU A 6 -8.26 1.70 -8.76
CA GLU A 6 -7.22 1.18 -9.66
C GLU A 6 -6.57 -0.09 -9.08
N LEU A 7 -6.08 -0.03 -7.84
CA LEU A 7 -5.44 -1.18 -7.20
C LEU A 7 -6.40 -2.36 -7.05
N GLN A 8 -7.69 -2.10 -6.85
CA GLN A 8 -8.70 -3.14 -6.76
C GLN A 8 -8.95 -3.87 -8.08
N GLN A 9 -8.74 -3.24 -9.24
CA GLN A 9 -8.78 -3.92 -10.53
C GLN A 9 -7.70 -5.01 -10.64
N HIS A 10 -6.61 -4.86 -9.89
CA HIS A 10 -5.48 -5.79 -9.87
C HIS A 10 -5.42 -6.65 -8.60
N ALA A 11 -6.47 -6.65 -7.77
CA ALA A 11 -6.46 -7.35 -6.47
C ALA A 11 -6.12 -8.85 -6.59
N GLU A 12 -6.60 -9.51 -7.63
CA GLU A 12 -6.29 -10.93 -7.91
C GLU A 12 -4.80 -11.15 -8.24
N GLU A 13 -4.13 -10.21 -8.89
CA GLU A 13 -2.70 -10.32 -9.18
C GLU A 13 -1.85 -10.20 -7.92
N PHE A 14 -2.20 -9.26 -7.04
CA PHE A 14 -1.54 -9.14 -5.73
C PHE A 14 -1.74 -10.40 -4.88
N LYS A 15 -2.95 -10.96 -4.90
CA LYS A 15 -3.25 -12.22 -4.19
C LYS A 15 -2.44 -13.41 -4.73
N LYS A 16 -2.27 -13.51 -6.06
CA LYS A 16 -1.44 -14.55 -6.68
C LYS A 16 0.03 -14.47 -6.26
N LEU A 17 0.52 -13.27 -5.98
CA LEU A 17 1.88 -13.02 -5.48
C LEU A 17 1.98 -13.09 -3.95
N ASN A 18 0.95 -13.60 -3.28
CA ASN A 18 0.83 -13.68 -1.83
C ASN A 18 1.13 -12.33 -1.13
N ALA A 19 0.72 -11.23 -1.75
CA ALA A 19 0.94 -9.87 -1.26
C ALA A 19 -0.35 -9.29 -0.68
N GLU A 20 -0.24 -8.66 0.49
CA GLU A 20 -1.33 -7.93 1.13
C GLU A 20 -1.16 -6.42 0.92
N LEU A 21 -2.26 -5.73 0.60
CA LEU A 21 -2.29 -4.28 0.47
C LEU A 21 -2.88 -3.66 1.74
N ILE A 22 -2.08 -2.84 2.41
CA ILE A 22 -2.46 -2.15 3.63
C ILE A 22 -2.39 -0.64 3.39
N PHE A 23 -3.50 0.05 3.66
CA PHE A 23 -3.60 1.50 3.54
C PHE A 23 -3.64 2.12 4.93
N VAL A 24 -2.63 2.93 5.23
CA VAL A 24 -2.52 3.62 6.51
C VAL A 24 -3.08 5.04 6.38
N PHE A 25 -4.09 5.34 7.19
CA PHE A 25 -4.66 6.67 7.33
C PHE A 25 -4.19 7.26 8.65
N ARG A 26 -3.90 8.56 8.66
CA ARG A 26 -3.70 9.33 9.89
C ARG A 26 -5.02 9.94 10.29
N GLU A 27 -5.33 9.90 11.59
CA GLU A 27 -6.53 10.47 12.25
C GLU A 27 -7.45 11.28 11.30
N GLU A 28 -8.37 10.57 10.63
CA GLU A 28 -9.49 11.23 9.97
C GLU A 28 -10.38 11.78 11.08
N GLN A 29 -10.95 12.97 10.92
CA GLN A 29 -11.89 13.56 11.89
C GLN A 29 -13.10 12.63 12.19
N ALA A 30 -13.37 11.69 11.29
CA ALA A 30 -14.38 10.64 11.41
C ALA A 30 -13.84 9.29 11.95
N GLY A 31 -12.54 9.19 12.21
CA GLY A 31 -11.86 8.02 12.76
C GLY A 31 -12.16 6.73 12.00
N VAL A 32 -12.39 5.65 12.76
CA VAL A 32 -12.72 4.32 12.24
C VAL A 32 -14.01 4.34 11.40
N ASP A 33 -14.95 5.24 11.72
CA ASP A 33 -16.20 5.34 10.94
C ASP A 33 -15.97 5.94 9.56
N GLY A 34 -14.99 6.83 9.41
CA GLY A 34 -14.50 7.29 8.11
C GLY A 34 -13.98 6.13 7.25
N LEU A 35 -13.17 5.25 7.84
CA LEU A 35 -12.67 4.06 7.17
C LEU A 35 -13.79 3.09 6.75
N LYS A 36 -14.79 2.88 7.62
CA LYS A 36 -15.98 2.06 7.27
C LYS A 36 -16.72 2.67 6.08
N GLN A 37 -16.94 3.98 6.06
CA GLN A 37 -17.59 4.65 4.94
C GLN A 37 -16.78 4.53 3.65
N ILE A 38 -15.45 4.63 3.70
CA ILE A 38 -14.58 4.43 2.54
C ILE A 38 -14.71 3.00 2.03
N ARG A 39 -14.64 2.02 2.93
CA ARG A 39 -14.81 0.60 2.61
C ARG A 39 -16.14 0.35 1.93
N ASP A 40 -17.23 0.83 2.52
CA ASP A 40 -18.58 0.55 2.03
C ASP A 40 -18.88 1.27 0.70
N LYS A 41 -18.42 2.54 0.55
CA LYS A 41 -18.56 3.30 -0.70
C LYS A 41 -17.74 2.73 -1.85
N ARG A 42 -16.55 2.21 -1.57
CA ARG A 42 -15.61 1.72 -2.60
C ARG A 42 -15.65 0.21 -2.77
N LYS A 43 -16.37 -0.50 -1.90
CA LYS A 43 -16.41 -1.97 -1.81
C LYS A 43 -15.01 -2.58 -1.81
N THR A 44 -14.07 -1.91 -1.14
CA THR A 44 -12.67 -2.38 -1.11
C THR A 44 -12.49 -3.53 -0.14
N THR A 45 -11.70 -4.52 -0.56
CA THR A 45 -11.31 -5.68 0.25
C THR A 45 -9.95 -5.48 0.92
N PHE A 46 -9.32 -4.32 0.73
CA PHE A 46 -8.01 -4.03 1.29
C PHE A 46 -8.10 -3.66 2.77
N THR A 47 -7.01 -3.93 3.49
CA THR A 47 -6.86 -3.60 4.89
C THR A 47 -6.68 -2.09 5.03
N LEU A 48 -7.65 -1.41 5.64
CA LEU A 48 -7.57 0.01 5.96
C LEU A 48 -7.24 0.12 7.45
N THR A 49 -6.14 0.78 7.78
CA THR A 49 -5.71 0.99 9.17
C THR A 49 -5.67 2.48 9.50
N LEU A 50 -5.94 2.79 10.76
CA LEU A 50 -5.87 4.13 11.30
C LEU A 50 -4.74 4.19 12.32
N ASP A 51 -3.75 5.04 12.05
CA ASP A 51 -2.72 5.35 13.03
C ASP A 51 -3.25 6.47 13.95
N LEU A 52 -3.65 6.08 15.16
CA LEU A 52 -4.16 6.96 16.21
C LEU A 52 -3.05 7.62 17.03
N ASP A 53 -1.86 7.02 17.06
CA ASP A 53 -0.75 7.49 17.90
C ASP A 53 0.07 8.58 17.20
N LYS A 54 -0.09 8.75 15.89
CA LYS A 54 0.63 9.75 15.09
C LYS A 54 -0.26 10.88 14.60
N LYS A 55 -0.05 12.08 15.18
CA LYS A 55 -0.61 13.36 14.70
C LYS A 55 -0.08 13.79 13.32
N SER A 56 0.96 13.13 12.79
CA SER A 56 1.53 13.47 11.49
C SER A 56 2.08 12.23 10.77
N SER A 57 1.95 12.21 9.45
CA SER A 57 2.51 11.18 8.59
C SER A 57 4.01 11.32 8.34
N LYS A 58 4.72 12.28 8.97
CA LYS A 58 6.14 12.57 8.67
C LYS A 58 7.09 11.37 8.77
N MET A 59 6.77 10.40 9.62
CA MET A 59 7.55 9.16 9.76
C MET A 59 7.46 8.27 8.52
N TYR A 60 6.36 8.35 7.78
CA TYR A 60 6.06 7.53 6.61
C TYR A 60 6.08 8.33 5.32
N SER A 61 5.85 9.63 5.40
CA SER A 61 5.80 10.56 4.28
C SER A 61 6.29 11.91 4.80
N PRO A 62 7.61 12.17 4.69
CA PRO A 62 8.29 13.27 5.40
C PRO A 62 7.82 14.65 4.94
N GLU A 63 7.35 14.74 3.70
CA GLU A 63 6.89 15.98 3.09
C GLU A 63 5.39 16.25 3.31
N LYS A 64 4.98 17.49 3.08
CA LYS A 64 3.55 17.86 3.19
C LYS A 64 2.81 17.34 1.96
N MET A 65 1.62 16.77 2.19
CA MET A 65 0.72 16.27 1.14
C MET A 65 1.32 15.15 0.27
N THR A 66 2.31 14.42 0.80
CA THR A 66 2.81 13.20 0.18
C THR A 66 2.12 11.95 0.73
N PHE A 67 2.13 10.91 -0.09
CA PHE A 67 1.42 9.64 0.12
C PHE A 67 2.28 8.52 -0.41
N ASP A 68 3.38 8.31 0.27
CA ASP A 68 4.44 7.41 -0.18
C ASP A 68 3.97 5.96 -0.02
N ASN A 69 4.39 5.12 -0.96
CA ASN A 69 3.99 3.73 -1.02
C ASN A 69 5.23 2.88 -0.81
N PHE A 70 5.12 1.88 0.05
CA PHE A 70 6.22 1.01 0.42
C PHE A 70 5.89 -0.40 -0.05
N VAL A 71 6.85 -1.03 -0.73
CA VAL A 71 6.80 -2.47 -1.01
C VAL A 71 7.77 -3.14 -0.05
N LEU A 72 7.23 -3.99 0.81
CA LEU A 72 8.01 -4.77 1.76
C LEU A 72 8.05 -6.23 1.30
N ASP A 73 9.19 -6.88 1.49
CA ASP A 73 9.27 -8.34 1.34
C ASP A 73 8.85 -9.06 2.63
N SER A 74 8.83 -10.40 2.59
CA SER A 74 8.44 -11.21 3.74
C SER A 74 9.41 -11.16 4.93
N SER A 75 10.58 -10.56 4.78
CA SER A 75 11.52 -10.31 5.89
C SER A 75 11.25 -8.97 6.59
N GLY A 76 10.31 -8.18 6.06
CA GLY A 76 10.06 -6.81 6.52
C GLY A 76 11.02 -5.79 5.93
N THR A 77 11.84 -6.15 4.94
CA THR A 77 12.76 -5.23 4.29
C THR A 77 12.03 -4.41 3.23
N VAL A 78 12.24 -3.09 3.22
CA VAL A 78 11.69 -2.20 2.19
C VAL A 78 12.47 -2.40 0.90
N ARG A 79 11.78 -2.84 -0.15
CA ARG A 79 12.36 -3.13 -1.48
C ARG A 79 12.13 -2.01 -2.48
N LEU A 80 11.06 -1.23 -2.29
CA LEU A 80 10.76 -0.05 -3.10
C LEU A 80 10.03 0.98 -2.25
N ILE A 81 10.39 2.25 -2.46
CA ILE A 81 9.65 3.42 -2.00
C ILE A 81 9.20 4.15 -3.27
N VAL A 82 7.89 4.39 -3.38
CA VAL A 82 7.31 5.20 -4.45
C VAL A 82 6.72 6.44 -3.84
N ASP A 83 7.39 7.56 -4.08
CA ASP A 83 6.92 8.86 -3.62
C ASP A 83 5.58 9.18 -4.27
N GLY A 84 4.61 9.58 -3.44
CA GLY A 84 3.26 9.91 -3.90
C GLY A 84 2.88 11.33 -3.51
N THR A 85 2.01 11.96 -4.30
CA THR A 85 1.41 13.27 -4.01
C THR A 85 -0.11 13.19 -4.13
N LEU A 86 -0.84 14.28 -3.89
CA LEU A 86 -2.30 14.33 -4.12
C LEU A 86 -2.69 13.99 -5.56
N THR A 87 -1.87 14.40 -6.53
CA THR A 87 -2.15 14.27 -7.97
C THR A 87 -1.48 13.05 -8.59
N THR A 88 -0.36 12.60 -8.05
CA THR A 88 0.44 11.50 -8.59
C THR A 88 0.53 10.40 -7.54
N ARG A 89 -0.01 9.21 -7.85
CA ARG A 89 0.01 8.05 -6.95
C ARG A 89 0.75 6.89 -7.59
N ALA A 90 1.25 5.97 -6.76
CA ALA A 90 1.82 4.73 -7.25
C ALA A 90 0.78 3.94 -8.05
N LYS A 91 1.18 3.51 -9.25
CA LYS A 91 0.34 2.68 -10.13
C LYS A 91 0.44 1.21 -9.74
N ALA A 92 -0.63 0.46 -9.98
CA ALA A 92 -0.66 -0.98 -9.71
C ALA A 92 0.50 -1.73 -10.39
N GLU A 93 0.76 -1.41 -11.66
CA GLU A 93 1.81 -2.03 -12.49
C GLU A 93 3.21 -1.88 -11.88
N GLN A 94 3.52 -0.71 -11.30
CA GLN A 94 4.81 -0.43 -10.69
C GLN A 94 5.03 -1.31 -9.44
N LEU A 95 3.98 -1.46 -8.62
CA LEU A 95 4.04 -2.29 -7.42
C LEU A 95 4.13 -3.78 -7.77
N LEU A 96 3.32 -4.24 -8.73
CA LEU A 96 3.31 -5.63 -9.19
C LEU A 96 4.65 -6.04 -9.80
N LYS A 97 5.33 -5.15 -10.52
CA LYS A 97 6.65 -5.42 -11.09
C LYS A 97 7.64 -5.81 -9.99
N VAL A 98 7.73 -5.01 -8.92
CA VAL A 98 8.66 -5.29 -7.82
C VAL A 98 8.27 -6.55 -7.05
N LEU A 99 6.97 -6.79 -6.83
CA LEU A 99 6.53 -8.03 -6.20
C LEU A 99 6.92 -9.28 -7.01
N LYS A 100 6.81 -9.22 -8.34
CA LYS A 100 7.27 -10.31 -9.23
C LYS A 100 8.78 -10.50 -9.18
N GLU A 101 9.56 -9.43 -9.06
CA GLU A 101 11.02 -9.51 -8.86
C GLU A 101 11.37 -10.20 -7.53
N ILE A 102 10.68 -9.83 -6.43
CA ILE A 102 10.85 -10.47 -5.11
C ILE A 102 10.49 -11.97 -5.16
N GLU A 103 9.39 -12.33 -5.81
CA GLU A 103 8.97 -13.73 -6.00
C GLU A 103 10.04 -14.52 -6.78
N THR A 104 10.57 -13.93 -7.84
CA THR A 104 11.61 -14.56 -8.69
C THR A 104 12.91 -14.76 -7.91
N GLU A 105 13.31 -13.81 -7.05
CA GLU A 105 14.47 -13.96 -6.17
C GLU A 105 14.28 -15.05 -5.12
N LYS A 106 13.08 -15.16 -4.52
CA LYS A 106 12.74 -16.27 -3.63
C LYS A 106 12.84 -17.64 -4.31
N SER A 107 12.55 -17.68 -5.60
CA SER A 107 12.54 -18.89 -6.41
C SER A 107 13.93 -19.33 -6.87
N LYS A 108 14.95 -18.46 -6.76
CA LYS A 108 16.33 -18.84 -7.06
C LYS A 108 16.86 -19.69 -5.90
N PRO A 109 17.34 -20.92 -6.16
CA PRO A 109 17.96 -21.72 -5.10
C PRO A 109 19.16 -20.95 -4.56
N LYS A 110 19.24 -20.82 -3.23
CA LYS A 110 20.48 -20.40 -2.57
C LYS A 110 21.55 -21.41 -2.99
N ALA A 111 22.51 -20.97 -3.80
CA ALA A 111 23.74 -21.73 -3.99
C ALA A 111 24.43 -21.80 -2.63
N GLU A 112 24.56 -23.02 -2.11
CA GLU A 112 25.38 -23.36 -0.93
C GLU A 112 26.84 -22.97 -1.12
#